data_AF-A0A2W7NUQ3-F1
#
_entry.id   AF-A0A2W7NUQ3-F1
#
_cell.length_a   1.000
_cell.length_b   1.000
_cell.length_c   1.000
_cell.angle_alpha   90.00
_cell.angle_beta   90.00
_cell.angle_gamma   90.00
#
_symmetry.space_group_name_H-M   'P 1'
#
loop_
_entity.id
_entity.type
_entity.pdbx_description
1 polymer ?
#
loop_
_entity_poly.entity_id
_entity_poly.type
_entity_poly.pdbx_seq_one_letter_code
_entity_poly.pdbx_strand_id
1 'polypeptide(L)'
;MAKHLVLVDFENVSKLDLSPLDDSYETLIFVGSKQHPPKRLTRQNGKFCRIDFQKIEGSGRNALDFHIAFHLGRTFETARDRVCFVLSNDKGYDPLLSYLNQNGLSCRRISSLDELAIRQSEDVSGSLADPERTVCPKCKRASTIEHHGGRWCTYCGRFATPPDQQQLPSSTLREVRAAGKAPLRFRPISLGSRSGIRCSCCSQPMAPGDGLYDDGEWTCWVCVRR
;
A
#
# COMPACT_ATOMS: atom_id res chain seq x y z
N MET A 1 11.43 -22.48 1.70
CA MET A 1 11.24 -21.37 0.74
C MET A 1 12.12 -20.23 1.20
N ALA A 2 12.85 -19.56 0.29
CA ALA A 2 13.68 -18.42 0.65
C ALA A 2 12.82 -17.29 1.23
N LYS A 3 13.20 -16.78 2.40
CA LYS A 3 12.48 -15.76 3.17
C LYS A 3 12.83 -14.35 2.69
N HIS A 4 14.01 -14.22 2.07
CA HIS A 4 14.58 -12.96 1.63
C HIS A 4 14.76 -12.94 0.11
N LEU A 5 14.47 -11.80 -0.51
CA LEU A 5 14.69 -11.56 -1.93
C LEU A 5 15.65 -10.38 -2.10
N VAL A 6 16.71 -10.55 -2.88
CA VAL A 6 17.63 -9.48 -3.27
C VAL A 6 17.43 -9.17 -4.75
N LEU A 7 17.03 -7.95 -5.07
CA LEU A 7 16.94 -7.45 -6.43
C LEU A 7 18.17 -6.59 -6.69
N VAL A 8 19.02 -7.03 -7.60
CA VAL A 8 20.30 -6.38 -7.89
C VAL A 8 20.16 -5.53 -9.15
N ASP A 9 20.42 -4.25 -8.97
CA ASP A 9 20.64 -3.29 -10.05
C ASP A 9 22.09 -3.41 -10.51
N PHE A 10 22.32 -4.19 -11.57
CA PHE A 10 23.68 -4.42 -12.07
C PHE A 10 24.23 -3.20 -12.84
N GLU A 11 23.40 -2.25 -13.26
CA GLU A 11 23.90 -1.01 -13.87
C GLU A 11 24.65 -0.15 -12.84
N ASN A 12 24.15 -0.13 -11.60
CA ASN A 12 24.69 0.69 -10.52
C ASN A 12 25.67 -0.05 -9.58
N VAL A 13 25.93 -1.34 -9.80
CA VAL A 13 26.81 -2.18 -8.97
C VAL A 13 27.97 -2.74 -9.80
N SER A 14 29.18 -2.18 -9.58
CA SER A 14 30.37 -2.52 -10.37
C SER A 14 31.06 -3.82 -9.96
N LYS A 15 30.86 -4.29 -8.73
CA LYS A 15 31.36 -5.57 -8.21
C LYS A 15 30.28 -6.25 -7.37
N LEU A 16 29.85 -7.42 -7.81
CA LEU A 16 28.85 -8.22 -7.12
C LEU A 16 29.50 -9.47 -6.54
N ASP A 17 29.62 -9.52 -5.21
CA ASP A 17 30.07 -10.71 -4.47
C ASP A 17 28.91 -11.27 -3.65
N LEU A 18 28.39 -12.41 -4.07
CA LEU A 18 27.25 -13.07 -3.43
C LEU A 18 27.66 -14.00 -2.28
N SER A 19 28.95 -14.09 -1.95
CA SER A 19 29.48 -14.92 -0.86
C SER A 19 28.77 -14.76 0.50
N PRO A 20 28.27 -13.56 0.88
CA PRO A 20 27.55 -13.38 2.14
C PRO A 20 26.17 -14.05 2.20
N LEU A 21 25.60 -14.46 1.06
CA LEU A 21 24.24 -15.00 0.98
C LEU A 21 24.19 -16.51 1.26
N ASP A 22 23.16 -16.95 1.97
CA ASP A 22 22.85 -18.37 2.18
C ASP A 22 21.56 -18.79 1.44
N ASP A 23 21.05 -19.98 1.75
CA ASP A 23 19.86 -20.56 1.11
C ASP A 23 18.54 -19.91 1.55
N SER A 24 18.56 -19.00 2.54
CA SER A 24 17.42 -18.17 2.92
C SER A 24 17.18 -17.02 1.95
N TYR A 25 18.15 -16.73 1.06
CA TYR A 25 18.11 -15.68 0.06
C TYR A 25 17.88 -16.21 -1.35
N GLU A 26 16.98 -15.54 -2.06
CA GLU A 26 16.84 -15.60 -3.50
C GLU A 26 17.35 -14.29 -4.10
N THR A 27 18.07 -14.35 -5.22
CA THR A 27 18.70 -13.18 -5.85
C THR A 27 18.25 -13.07 -7.31
N LEU A 28 17.69 -11.93 -7.68
CA LEU A 28 17.35 -11.58 -9.05
C LEU A 28 18.28 -10.47 -9.52
N ILE A 29 19.06 -10.73 -10.57
CA ILE A 29 20.06 -9.80 -11.09
C ILE A 29 19.55 -9.20 -12.38
N PHE A 30 19.25 -7.91 -12.35
CA PHE A 30 18.77 -7.15 -13.50
C PHE A 30 19.95 -6.58 -14.26
N VAL A 31 20.06 -6.93 -15.54
CA VAL A 31 21.17 -6.51 -16.40
C VAL A 31 20.64 -5.61 -17.50
N GLY A 32 21.25 -4.42 -17.64
CA GLY A 32 20.91 -3.47 -18.68
C GLY A 32 21.06 -4.04 -20.09
N SER A 33 20.29 -3.53 -21.05
CA SER A 33 20.29 -4.04 -22.44
C SER A 33 21.66 -3.97 -23.12
N LYS A 34 22.44 -2.94 -22.79
CA LYS A 34 23.81 -2.71 -23.29
C LYS A 34 24.89 -3.46 -22.51
N GLN A 35 24.56 -4.05 -21.36
CA GLN A 35 25.50 -4.76 -20.52
C GLN A 35 25.46 -6.27 -20.80
N HIS A 36 26.58 -6.93 -20.55
CA HIS A 36 26.66 -8.38 -20.56
C HIS A 36 26.51 -8.90 -19.14
N PRO A 37 25.73 -9.98 -18.92
CA PRO A 37 25.70 -10.66 -17.65
C PRO A 37 27.12 -11.06 -17.22
N PRO A 38 27.43 -11.01 -15.91
CA PRO A 38 28.74 -11.44 -15.41
C PRO A 38 29.01 -12.90 -15.82
N LYS A 39 30.12 -13.12 -16.54
CA LYS A 39 30.49 -14.43 -17.11
C LYS A 39 30.75 -15.52 -16.06
N ARG A 40 30.96 -15.16 -14.79
CA ARG A 40 31.27 -16.06 -13.68
C ARG A 40 30.64 -15.54 -12.38
N LEU A 41 29.33 -15.72 -12.22
CA LEU A 41 28.78 -15.95 -10.87
C LEU A 41 28.89 -17.45 -10.62
N THR A 42 30.10 -17.88 -10.27
CA THR A 42 30.33 -19.27 -9.87
C THR A 42 29.43 -19.56 -8.68
N ARG A 43 28.68 -20.67 -8.71
CA ARG A 43 27.96 -21.19 -7.54
C ARG A 43 28.98 -21.37 -6.40
N GLN A 44 29.15 -20.34 -5.59
CA GLN A 44 30.15 -20.35 -4.54
C GLN A 44 29.51 -21.01 -3.31
N ASN A 45 30.11 -22.14 -2.93
CA ASN A 45 30.09 -22.67 -1.57
C ASN A 45 28.92 -23.60 -1.21
N GLY A 46 28.30 -24.31 -2.15
CA GLY A 46 27.34 -25.39 -1.84
C GLY A 46 26.04 -24.94 -1.14
N LYS A 47 25.88 -23.64 -0.91
CA LYS A 47 24.64 -22.99 -0.48
C LYS A 47 23.83 -22.66 -1.73
N PHE A 48 22.61 -23.20 -1.81
CA PHE A 48 21.74 -23.01 -2.98
C PHE A 48 21.06 -21.64 -2.93
N CYS A 49 21.81 -20.56 -3.19
CA CYS A 49 21.18 -19.28 -3.53
C CYS A 49 20.62 -19.41 -4.96
N ARG A 50 19.31 -19.22 -5.11
CA ARG A 50 18.68 -19.14 -6.45
C ARG A 50 19.06 -17.80 -7.06
N ILE A 51 19.76 -17.85 -8.19
CA ILE A 51 20.24 -16.68 -8.91
C ILE A 51 19.66 -16.73 -10.31
N ASP A 52 18.80 -15.77 -10.63
CA ASP A 52 18.27 -15.60 -11.98
C ASP A 52 18.75 -14.26 -12.56
N PHE A 53 19.14 -14.31 -13.83
CA PHE A 53 19.53 -13.12 -14.59
C PHE A 53 18.36 -12.66 -15.44
N GLN A 54 17.93 -11.43 -15.22
CA GLN A 54 16.92 -10.78 -16.05
C GLN A 54 17.60 -9.70 -16.89
N LYS A 55 17.97 -10.06 -18.12
CA LYS A 55 18.39 -9.05 -19.10
C LYS A 55 17.15 -8.32 -19.61
N ILE A 56 17.16 -6.99 -19.53
CA ILE A 56 16.05 -6.19 -20.05
C ILE A 56 16.22 -5.95 -21.55
N GLU A 57 15.10 -5.91 -22.27
CA GLU A 57 15.04 -5.54 -23.68
C GLU A 57 14.72 -4.04 -23.82
N GLY A 58 15.30 -3.39 -24.82
CA GLY A 58 15.11 -1.97 -25.05
C GLY A 58 16.06 -1.07 -24.23
N SER A 59 16.18 0.18 -24.68
CA SER A 59 17.00 1.20 -24.01
C SER A 59 16.13 2.41 -23.72
N GLY A 60 16.01 2.75 -22.44
CA GLY A 60 15.30 3.94 -21.98
C GLY A 60 15.92 4.41 -20.68
N ARG A 61 15.82 5.72 -20.41
CA ARG A 61 16.20 6.26 -19.09
C ARG A 61 15.35 5.54 -18.04
N ASN A 62 15.98 4.99 -17.01
CA ASN A 62 15.34 4.27 -15.90
C ASN A 62 14.59 2.98 -16.30
N ALA A 63 14.88 2.42 -17.48
CA ALA A 63 14.21 1.19 -17.92
C ALA A 63 14.44 0.05 -16.93
N LEU A 64 15.69 -0.14 -16.47
CA LEU A 64 16.05 -1.15 -15.47
C LEU A 64 15.27 -0.94 -14.16
N ASP A 65 15.18 0.30 -13.70
CA ASP A 65 14.50 0.65 -12.46
C ASP A 65 13.02 0.27 -12.49
N PHE A 66 12.34 0.46 -13.64
CA PHE A 66 10.96 0.03 -13.80
C PHE A 66 10.79 -1.50 -13.76
N HIS A 67 11.73 -2.26 -14.32
CA HIS A 67 11.73 -3.71 -14.20
C HIS A 67 11.90 -4.15 -12.75
N ILE A 68 12.82 -3.53 -12.00
CA ILE A 68 13.02 -3.81 -10.57
C ILE A 68 11.75 -3.48 -9.77
N ALA A 69 11.17 -2.30 -9.97
CA ALA A 69 9.94 -1.88 -9.30
C ALA A 69 8.76 -2.84 -9.59
N PHE A 70 8.62 -3.28 -10.85
CA PHE A 70 7.62 -4.26 -11.25
C PHE A 70 7.80 -5.60 -10.53
N HIS A 71 9.02 -6.14 -10.50
CA HIS A 71 9.29 -7.41 -9.82
C HIS A 71 9.10 -7.33 -8.30
N LEU A 72 9.45 -6.19 -7.70
CA LEU A 72 9.22 -5.93 -6.29
C LEU A 72 7.70 -5.95 -5.98
N GLY A 73 6.89 -5.27 -6.78
CA GLY A 73 5.43 -5.30 -6.67
C GLY A 73 4.84 -6.71 -6.82
N ARG A 74 5.25 -7.44 -7.87
CA ARG A 74 4.81 -8.82 -8.12
C ARG A 74 5.22 -9.79 -7.00
N THR A 75 6.39 -9.57 -6.40
CA THR A 75 6.83 -10.36 -5.24
C THR A 75 5.90 -10.14 -4.06
N PHE A 76 5.56 -8.89 -3.75
CA PHE A 76 4.66 -8.61 -2.63
C PHE A 76 3.20 -9.03 -2.86
N GLU A 77 2.77 -9.12 -4.12
CA GLU A 77 1.48 -9.68 -4.47
C GLU A 77 1.41 -11.19 -4.18
N THR A 78 2.47 -11.92 -4.53
CA THR A 78 2.51 -13.39 -4.42
C THR A 78 3.02 -13.89 -3.06
N ALA A 79 3.89 -13.13 -2.41
CA ALA A 79 4.56 -13.48 -1.16
C ALA A 79 4.78 -12.22 -0.30
N ARG A 80 3.70 -11.74 0.34
CA ARG A 80 3.67 -10.47 1.08
C ARG A 80 4.57 -10.44 2.32
N ASP A 81 4.91 -11.60 2.88
CA ASP A 81 5.75 -11.79 4.06
C ASP A 81 7.25 -11.82 3.74
N ARG A 82 7.63 -11.78 2.46
CA ARG A 82 9.05 -11.68 2.07
C ARG A 82 9.64 -10.35 2.45
N VAL A 83 10.91 -10.39 2.88
CA VAL A 83 11.72 -9.18 3.05
C VAL A 83 12.54 -8.97 1.78
N CYS A 84 12.34 -7.83 1.13
CA CYS A 84 12.99 -7.52 -0.15
C CYS A 84 14.12 -6.48 0.04
N PHE A 85 15.26 -6.72 -0.60
CA PHE A 85 16.40 -5.82 -0.60
C PHE A 85 16.68 -5.37 -2.02
N VAL A 86 16.75 -4.06 -2.26
CA VAL A 86 17.22 -3.51 -3.55
C VAL A 86 18.70 -3.17 -3.39
N LEU A 87 19.57 -3.92 -4.06
CA LEU A 87 21.01 -3.63 -4.10
C LEU A 87 21.28 -2.63 -5.22
N SER A 88 21.38 -1.35 -4.86
CA SER A 88 21.65 -0.24 -5.79
C SER A 88 22.26 0.95 -5.05
N ASN A 89 23.15 1.66 -5.75
CA ASN A 89 23.67 2.95 -5.32
C ASN A 89 22.75 4.13 -5.69
N ASP A 90 21.71 3.89 -6.50
CA ASP A 90 20.75 4.92 -6.85
C ASP A 90 19.73 5.15 -5.73
N LYS A 91 19.58 6.41 -5.31
CA LYS A 91 18.59 6.83 -4.32
C LYS A 91 17.18 7.00 -4.92
N GLY A 92 17.04 6.89 -6.24
CA GLY A 92 15.76 6.95 -6.96
C GLY A 92 14.73 5.93 -6.46
N TYR A 93 15.17 4.83 -5.86
CA TYR A 93 14.28 3.81 -5.25
C TYR A 93 13.71 4.23 -3.88
N ASP A 94 14.36 5.15 -3.16
CA ASP A 94 14.01 5.46 -1.77
C ASP A 94 12.55 5.91 -1.58
N PRO A 95 11.94 6.75 -2.47
CA PRO A 95 10.53 7.10 -2.37
C PRO A 95 9.59 5.90 -2.51
N LEU A 96 9.87 4.99 -3.46
CA LEU A 96 9.08 3.78 -3.67
C LEU A 96 9.16 2.86 -2.45
N LEU A 97 10.38 2.61 -1.96
CA LEU A 97 10.60 1.75 -0.80
C LEU A 97 9.96 2.33 0.46
N SER A 98 10.04 3.64 0.67
CA SER A 98 9.36 4.32 1.79
C SER A 98 7.85 4.12 1.72
N TYR A 99 7.25 4.35 0.55
CA TYR A 99 5.82 4.11 0.34
C TYR A 99 5.44 2.66 0.65
N LEU A 100 6.21 1.69 0.17
CA LEU A 100 5.92 0.26 0.40
C LEU A 100 6.11 -0.15 1.86
N ASN A 101 7.02 0.46 2.61
CA ASN A 101 7.13 0.21 4.05
C ASN A 101 5.95 0.79 4.83
N GLN A 102 5.52 2.02 4.51
CA GLN A 102 4.28 2.60 5.05
C GLN A 102 3.06 1.72 4.71
N ASN A 103 3.15 1.04 3.56
CA ASN A 103 2.40 -0.13 3.06
C ASN A 103 2.11 -1.31 4.00
N GLY A 104 2.95 -1.46 5.04
CA GLY A 104 3.10 -2.70 5.80
C GLY A 104 3.86 -3.81 5.05
N LEU A 105 4.72 -3.46 4.08
CA LEU A 105 5.63 -4.38 3.41
C LEU A 105 7.04 -4.19 3.97
N SER A 106 7.92 -5.17 3.83
CA SER A 106 9.28 -5.11 4.35
C SER A 106 10.28 -5.00 3.21
N CYS A 107 10.77 -3.80 2.93
CA CYS A 107 11.81 -3.60 1.93
C CYS A 107 12.81 -2.51 2.28
N ARG A 108 14.04 -2.61 1.80
CA ARG A 108 15.01 -1.51 1.92
C ARG A 108 16.03 -1.53 0.79
N ARG A 109 16.69 -0.39 0.60
CA ARG A 109 17.85 -0.28 -0.28
C ARG A 109 19.10 -0.64 0.52
N ILE A 110 20.03 -1.32 -0.14
CA ILE A 110 21.39 -1.58 0.34
C ILE A 110 22.36 -1.14 -0.74
N SER A 111 23.51 -0.61 -0.32
CA SER A 111 24.59 -0.20 -1.23
C SER A 111 25.61 -1.33 -1.38
N SER A 112 25.76 -2.18 -0.35
CA SER A 112 26.53 -3.43 -0.39
C SER A 112 25.82 -4.57 0.33
N LEU A 113 26.21 -5.81 0.01
CA LEU A 113 25.67 -7.01 0.67
C LEU A 113 26.15 -7.16 2.12
N ASP A 114 27.24 -6.50 2.50
CA ASP A 114 27.73 -6.49 3.89
C ASP A 114 26.72 -5.85 4.86
N GLU A 115 25.89 -4.91 4.36
CA GLU A 115 24.80 -4.30 5.13
C GLU A 115 23.71 -5.30 5.54
N LEU A 116 23.66 -6.50 4.94
CA LEU A 116 22.75 -7.57 5.34
C LEU A 116 23.23 -8.26 6.62
N ALA A 117 24.54 -8.43 6.80
CA ALA A 117 25.12 -9.11 7.96
C ALA A 117 25.01 -8.28 9.25
N ILE A 118 25.12 -6.95 9.13
CA ILE A 118 25.16 -6.03 10.28
C ILE A 118 23.84 -6.00 11.06
N ARG A 119 22.70 -6.31 10.44
CA ARG A 119 21.36 -6.15 11.06
C ARG A 119 20.66 -7.44 11.48
N GLN A 120 21.20 -8.62 11.16
CA GLN A 120 20.64 -9.88 11.67
C GLN A 120 20.67 -9.97 13.21
N SER A 121 21.48 -9.15 13.86
CA SER A 121 21.56 -9.00 15.32
C SER A 121 20.47 -8.10 15.92
N GLU A 122 19.77 -7.27 15.14
CA GLU A 122 18.76 -6.33 15.64
C GLU A 122 17.31 -6.84 15.46
N ASP A 123 17.07 -7.80 14.58
CA ASP A 123 15.72 -8.30 14.23
C ASP A 123 15.09 -9.29 15.24
N VAL A 124 15.69 -9.48 16.41
CA VAL A 124 15.11 -10.34 17.48
C VAL A 124 14.46 -9.52 18.60
N SER A 125 14.62 -8.19 18.63
CA SER A 125 14.22 -7.41 19.81
C SER A 125 13.57 -6.07 19.46
N GLY A 126 12.23 -6.04 19.44
CA GLY A 126 11.51 -4.85 19.92
C GLY A 126 10.57 -4.16 18.95
N SER A 127 9.39 -4.74 18.69
CA SER A 127 8.19 -3.91 18.66
C SER A 127 7.75 -3.70 20.11
N LEU A 128 8.25 -2.65 20.76
CA LEU A 128 7.67 -2.20 22.02
C LEU A 128 6.26 -1.72 21.74
N ALA A 129 5.34 -2.31 22.48
CA ALA A 129 3.91 -2.11 22.40
C ALA A 129 3.55 -0.64 22.64
N ASP A 130 3.14 0.03 21.56
CA ASP A 130 2.14 1.08 21.65
C ASP A 130 0.77 0.38 21.68
N PRO A 131 0.05 0.33 22.82
CA PRO A 131 -1.19 -0.42 22.97
C PRO A 131 -2.33 0.11 22.06
N GLU A 132 -2.13 1.25 21.40
CA GLU A 132 -3.15 1.83 20.52
C GLU A 132 -2.98 1.42 19.03
N ARG A 133 -1.78 1.03 18.61
CA ARG A 133 -1.47 0.55 17.25
C ARG A 133 -1.69 -0.96 17.13
N THR A 134 -2.96 -1.38 17.25
CA THR A 134 -3.32 -2.77 16.99
C THR A 134 -3.14 -3.10 15.50
N VAL A 135 -2.43 -4.20 15.24
CA VAL A 135 -2.21 -4.70 13.87
C VAL A 135 -3.40 -5.58 13.48
N CYS A 136 -3.96 -5.36 12.29
CA CYS A 136 -5.06 -6.18 11.80
C CYS A 136 -4.59 -7.64 11.63
N PRO A 137 -5.25 -8.64 12.24
CA PRO A 137 -4.85 -10.03 12.14
C PRO A 137 -5.02 -10.59 10.72
N LYS A 138 -5.85 -9.96 9.88
CA LYS A 138 -6.11 -10.37 8.49
C LYS A 138 -5.09 -9.80 7.50
N CYS A 139 -4.94 -8.46 7.43
CA CYS A 139 -4.05 -7.83 6.46
C CYS A 139 -2.65 -7.50 7.03
N LYS A 140 -2.41 -7.81 8.31
CA LYS A 140 -1.15 -7.61 9.03
C LYS A 140 -0.66 -6.16 9.05
N ARG A 141 -1.56 -5.22 8.84
CA ARG A 141 -1.26 -3.78 8.83
C ARG A 141 -1.74 -3.08 10.10
N ALA A 142 -0.94 -2.14 10.62
CA ALA A 142 -1.32 -1.25 11.70
C ALA A 142 -2.29 -0.16 11.18
N SER A 143 -3.49 -0.58 10.80
CA SER A 143 -4.52 0.27 10.20
C SER A 143 -5.89 0.02 10.80
N THR A 144 -5.94 -0.31 12.10
CA THR A 144 -7.21 -0.56 12.80
C THR A 144 -7.60 0.63 13.67
N ILE A 145 -8.83 1.10 13.49
CA ILE A 145 -9.46 2.16 14.30
C ILE A 145 -10.50 1.54 15.24
N GLU A 146 -10.78 2.18 16.38
CA GLU A 146 -11.86 1.77 17.27
C GLU A 146 -13.22 1.99 16.58
N HIS A 147 -14.13 1.02 16.74
CA HIS A 147 -15.48 1.11 16.18
C HIS A 147 -16.46 0.28 17.03
N HIS A 148 -17.16 0.95 17.95
CA HIS A 148 -18.19 0.37 18.85
C HIS A 148 -17.67 -0.82 19.68
N GLY A 149 -16.57 -0.65 20.39
CA GLY A 149 -15.93 -1.69 21.21
C GLY A 149 -15.13 -2.72 20.39
N GLY A 150 -15.19 -2.63 19.06
CA GLY A 150 -14.39 -3.42 18.12
C GLY A 150 -13.25 -2.62 17.51
N ARG A 151 -12.52 -3.26 16.59
CA ARG A 151 -11.44 -2.64 15.82
C ARG A 151 -11.70 -2.86 14.33
N TRP A 152 -11.99 -1.80 13.58
CA TRP A 152 -12.21 -1.85 12.13
C TRP A 152 -10.92 -1.54 11.38
N CYS A 153 -10.56 -2.34 10.39
CA CYS A 153 -9.41 -2.05 9.54
C CYS A 153 -9.81 -1.19 8.33
N THR A 154 -9.26 0.02 8.23
CA THR A 154 -9.53 0.96 7.12
C THR A 154 -8.96 0.50 5.79
N TYR A 155 -7.96 -0.39 5.80
CA TYR A 155 -7.34 -0.90 4.58
C TYR A 155 -8.08 -2.10 3.98
N CYS A 156 -8.39 -3.13 4.79
CA CYS A 156 -9.03 -4.34 4.28
C CYS A 156 -10.56 -4.38 4.44
N GLY A 157 -11.15 -3.36 5.07
CA GLY A 157 -12.59 -3.25 5.25
C GLY A 157 -13.18 -4.39 6.10
N ARG A 158 -12.44 -4.86 7.09
CA ARG A 158 -12.85 -5.96 7.98
C ARG A 158 -12.55 -5.62 9.43
N PHE A 159 -13.35 -6.17 10.33
CA PHE A 159 -13.07 -6.10 11.76
C PHE A 159 -11.87 -7.00 12.11
N ALA A 160 -10.86 -6.39 12.74
CA ALA A 160 -9.78 -7.07 13.44
C ALA A 160 -10.29 -7.70 14.74
N THR A 161 -11.12 -6.95 15.47
CA THR A 161 -11.92 -7.42 16.61
C THR A 161 -13.36 -7.00 16.34
N PRO A 162 -14.34 -7.92 16.41
CA PRO A 162 -15.74 -7.58 16.15
C PRO A 162 -16.24 -6.50 17.13
N PRO A 163 -17.21 -5.66 16.71
CA PRO A 163 -17.81 -4.65 17.58
C PRO A 163 -18.66 -5.30 18.67
N ASP A 164 -18.74 -4.64 19.82
CA ASP A 164 -19.67 -4.98 20.88
C ASP A 164 -21.10 -4.75 20.39
N GLN A 165 -21.89 -5.83 20.36
CA GLN A 165 -23.26 -5.79 19.87
C GLN A 165 -24.17 -4.86 20.67
N GLN A 166 -23.88 -4.62 21.96
CA GLN A 166 -24.69 -3.71 22.78
C GLN A 166 -24.47 -2.24 22.39
N GLN A 167 -23.27 -1.91 21.91
CA GLN A 167 -22.88 -0.56 21.50
C GLN A 167 -23.32 -0.21 20.07
N LEU A 168 -23.84 -1.18 19.31
CA LEU A 168 -24.33 -0.94 17.96
C LEU A 168 -25.60 -0.08 17.98
N PRO A 169 -25.75 0.92 17.11
CA PRO A 169 -26.99 1.72 16.99
C PRO A 169 -28.24 0.88 16.69
N SER A 170 -28.06 -0.34 16.16
CA SER A 170 -29.16 -1.29 15.91
C SER A 170 -29.75 -1.88 17.20
N SER A 171 -29.02 -1.91 18.31
CA SER A 171 -29.52 -2.38 19.59
C SER A 171 -30.61 -1.45 20.13
N THR A 172 -30.42 -0.14 19.98
CA THR A 172 -31.36 0.91 20.39
C THR A 172 -32.62 0.94 19.53
N LEU A 173 -32.55 0.52 18.25
CA LEU A 173 -33.73 0.41 17.38
C LEU A 173 -34.69 -0.71 17.81
N ARG A 174 -34.23 -1.70 18.59
CA ARG A 174 -35.07 -2.79 19.08
C ARG A 174 -36.01 -2.33 20.20
N GLU A 175 -35.57 -1.41 21.05
CA GLU A 175 -36.37 -0.82 22.13
C GLU A 175 -37.50 0.06 21.59
N VAL A 176 -37.25 0.80 20.51
CA VAL A 176 -38.28 1.64 19.84
C VAL A 176 -39.41 0.77 19.25
N ARG A 177 -39.14 -0.48 18.86
CA ARG A 177 -40.18 -1.41 18.37
C ARG A 177 -41.03 -2.02 19.47
N ALA A 178 -40.53 -2.09 20.71
CA ALA A 178 -41.30 -2.57 21.86
C ALA A 178 -42.24 -1.50 22.42
N ALA A 179 -41.88 -0.22 22.27
CA ALA A 179 -42.70 0.92 22.68
C ALA A 179 -43.77 1.29 21.63
N GLY A 180 -44.74 0.39 21.42
CA GLY A 180 -46.00 0.69 20.72
C GLY A 180 -45.90 0.98 19.21
N LYS A 181 -46.80 0.38 18.43
CA LYS A 181 -46.96 0.68 17.00
C LYS A 181 -47.50 2.10 16.80
N ALA A 182 -46.68 3.14 16.97
CA ALA A 182 -46.95 4.39 16.27
C ALA A 182 -46.67 4.14 14.79
N PRO A 183 -47.61 4.41 13.87
CA PRO A 183 -47.34 4.26 12.45
C PRO A 183 -46.13 5.14 12.14
N LEU A 184 -45.09 4.55 11.53
CA LEU A 184 -43.97 5.30 10.97
C LEU A 184 -44.56 6.26 9.95
N ARG A 185 -44.90 7.47 10.40
CA ARG A 185 -45.12 8.59 9.49
C ARG A 185 -43.75 8.79 8.86
N PHE A 186 -43.61 8.34 7.61
CA PHE A 186 -42.58 8.85 6.72
C PHE A 186 -42.73 10.36 6.75
N ARG A 187 -41.96 11.03 7.60
CA ARG A 187 -41.63 12.42 7.38
C ARG A 187 -40.70 12.34 6.18
N PRO A 188 -41.09 12.86 5.01
CA PRO A 188 -40.11 13.04 3.96
C PRO A 188 -38.94 13.78 4.60
N ILE A 189 -37.72 13.41 4.22
CA ILE A 189 -36.54 14.20 4.55
C ILE A 189 -36.81 15.54 3.87
N SER A 190 -37.49 16.45 4.58
CA SER A 190 -37.43 17.87 4.31
C SER A 190 -35.98 18.18 4.63
N LEU A 191 -35.14 18.07 3.59
CA LEU A 191 -33.85 18.73 3.53
C LEU A 191 -34.14 20.11 4.10
N GLY A 192 -33.76 20.32 5.37
CA GLY A 192 -34.05 21.56 6.08
C GLY A 192 -33.65 22.67 5.13
N SER A 193 -34.51 23.67 4.98
CA SER A 193 -34.42 24.80 4.05
C SER A 193 -33.01 25.42 4.07
N ARG A 194 -32.05 24.74 3.45
CA ARG A 194 -30.70 25.20 3.17
C ARG A 194 -30.94 26.07 1.97
N SER A 195 -30.83 27.38 2.22
CA SER A 195 -30.50 28.41 1.23
C SER A 195 -30.37 27.82 -0.17
N GLY A 196 -31.46 27.90 -0.95
CA GLY A 196 -31.55 27.26 -2.25
C GLY A 196 -30.32 27.57 -3.08
N ILE A 197 -29.77 26.54 -3.73
CA ILE A 197 -28.65 26.68 -4.67
C ILE A 197 -29.07 27.73 -5.71
N ARG A 198 -28.25 28.75 -5.95
CA ARG A 198 -28.53 29.80 -6.92
C ARG A 198 -27.53 29.76 -8.05
N CYS A 199 -27.99 30.02 -9.27
CA CYS A 199 -27.10 30.16 -10.41
C CYS A 199 -26.22 31.41 -10.23
N SER A 200 -24.91 31.30 -10.42
CA SER A 200 -23.98 32.44 -10.37
C SER A 200 -24.27 33.48 -11.46
N CYS A 201 -24.73 33.04 -12.64
CA CYS A 201 -25.02 33.94 -13.76
C CYS A 201 -26.36 34.70 -13.66
N CYS A 202 -27.43 34.04 -13.20
CA CYS A 202 -28.79 34.63 -13.22
C CYS A 202 -29.46 34.74 -11.83
N SER A 203 -28.77 34.27 -10.78
CA SER A 203 -29.20 34.29 -9.38
C SER A 203 -30.53 33.59 -9.09
N GLN A 204 -31.08 32.85 -10.05
CA GLN A 204 -32.31 32.09 -9.87
C GLN A 204 -32.09 30.90 -8.93
N PRO A 205 -33.04 30.60 -8.02
CA PRO A 205 -32.97 29.43 -7.16
C PRO A 205 -33.18 28.14 -7.98
N MET A 206 -32.52 27.07 -7.55
CA MET A 206 -32.36 25.83 -8.31
C MET A 206 -32.43 24.62 -7.39
N ALA A 207 -32.94 23.49 -7.89
CA ALA A 207 -32.85 22.23 -7.18
C ALA A 207 -31.47 21.57 -7.40
N PRO A 208 -31.00 20.72 -6.47
CA PRO A 208 -29.85 19.85 -6.71
C PRO A 208 -30.11 18.98 -7.95
N GLY A 209 -29.40 19.27 -9.06
CA GLY A 209 -29.57 18.59 -10.36
C GLY A 209 -29.90 19.51 -11.54
N ASP A 210 -30.33 20.75 -11.28
CA ASP A 210 -30.72 21.70 -12.33
C ASP A 210 -29.55 22.52 -12.91
N GLY A 211 -28.30 22.18 -12.60
CA GLY A 211 -27.13 22.89 -13.08
C GLY A 211 -25.82 22.11 -12.99
N LEU A 212 -24.78 22.71 -13.56
CA LEU A 212 -23.39 22.25 -13.48
C LEU A 212 -22.70 22.97 -12.32
N TYR A 213 -21.87 22.25 -11.57
CA TYR A 213 -20.96 22.85 -10.60
C TYR A 213 -19.54 22.82 -11.17
N ASP A 214 -18.92 23.98 -11.30
CA ASP A 214 -17.57 24.15 -11.83
C ASP A 214 -16.84 25.26 -11.05
N ASP A 215 -15.57 25.06 -10.71
CA ASP A 215 -14.70 26.01 -9.98
C ASP A 215 -15.31 26.69 -8.74
N GLY A 216 -16.19 26.01 -8.00
CA GLY A 216 -16.78 26.55 -6.77
C GLY A 216 -18.14 27.24 -6.98
N GLU A 217 -18.60 27.37 -8.22
CA GLU A 217 -19.83 28.05 -8.59
C GLU A 217 -20.86 27.11 -9.21
N TRP A 218 -22.15 27.41 -9.00
CA TRP A 218 -23.27 26.70 -9.62
C TRP A 218 -23.82 27.47 -10.81
N THR A 219 -23.96 26.83 -11.97
CA THR A 219 -24.53 27.45 -13.18
C THR A 219 -25.71 26.64 -13.70
N CYS A 220 -26.85 27.28 -13.96
CA CYS A 220 -28.05 26.60 -14.46
C CYS A 220 -27.89 26.05 -15.87
N TRP A 221 -28.58 24.96 -16.21
CA TRP A 221 -28.54 24.40 -17.57
C TRP A 221 -28.92 25.40 -18.67
N VAL A 222 -29.74 26.41 -18.36
CA VAL A 222 -30.10 27.47 -19.30
C VAL A 222 -28.93 28.43 -19.56
N CYS A 223 -28.18 28.80 -18.53
CA CYS A 223 -26.99 29.65 -18.65
C CYS A 223 -25.80 28.90 -19.25
N VAL A 224 -25.66 27.59 -18.97
CA VAL A 224 -24.60 26.75 -19.58
C VAL A 224 -24.78 26.62 -21.10
N ARG A 225 -26.02 26.70 -21.61
CA ARG A 225 -26.33 26.57 -23.03
C ARG A 225 -26.36 27.90 -23.79
N ARG A 226 -26.17 29.03 -23.12
CA ARG A 226 -26.06 30.35 -23.73
C ARG A 226 -24.60 30.70 -23.96
#